data_AF-E8N3U0-F1
#
_entry.id   AF-E8N3U0-F1
#
_cell.length_a   1.000
_cell.length_b   1.000
_cell.length_c   1.000
_cell.angle_alpha   90.00
_cell.angle_beta   90.00
_cell.angle_gamma   90.00
#
_symmetry.space_group_name_H-M   'P 1'
#
loop_
_entity.id
_entity.type
_entity.pdbx_description
1 polymer ?
#
loop_
_entity_poly.entity_id
_entity_poly.type
_entity_poly.pdbx_seq_one_letter_code
_entity_poly.pdbx_strand_id
1 'polypeptide(L)'
;MKHKMMKWLSVLVVLVMALGSIAAAPSPVDASGIPAQEVPPSDEAGMVQRPPRPEVLEQAYQRLQKTLEAQKERLQRAEQQIPNWESKIAELKQKGLDTSALEKALANFKDSLMKARQSHEEAARILAQHPGFDENGKVVDPKQAAQTVRDAGKAIRVTHRIMENAMWEMLRAFREFRRDNRPNPGEPRPPKPPVEDTTAPVQP
;
A
#
# COMPACT_ATOMS: atom_id res chain seq x y z
N MET A 1 16.60 29.87 37.83
CA MET A 1 17.64 29.17 38.60
C MET A 1 17.18 27.72 38.78
N LYS A 2 17.64 26.81 37.92
CA LYS A 2 18.68 25.80 38.19
C LYS A 2 18.34 24.80 39.31
N HIS A 3 17.70 23.69 38.95
CA HIS A 3 17.97 22.34 39.48
C HIS A 3 17.65 21.36 38.33
N LYS A 4 18.55 21.09 37.38
CA LYS A 4 19.60 20.04 37.40
C LYS A 4 19.16 18.71 38.06
N MET A 5 18.54 17.85 37.25
CA MET A 5 19.07 16.54 36.81
C MET A 5 19.99 15.76 37.78
N MET A 6 19.55 14.56 38.22
CA MET A 6 20.37 13.34 38.38
C MET A 6 19.41 12.17 38.73
N LYS A 7 19.03 11.30 37.78
CA LYS A 7 19.59 9.98 37.43
C LYS A 7 19.42 8.87 38.50
N TRP A 8 18.78 7.79 38.02
CA TRP A 8 19.22 6.38 38.06
C TRP A 8 18.64 5.42 39.10
N LEU A 9 18.57 4.15 38.64
CA LEU A 9 18.03 2.90 39.20
C LEU A 9 16.49 2.81 39.21
N SER A 10 15.84 1.86 38.55
CA SER A 10 16.15 0.43 38.58
C SER A 10 15.76 -0.31 37.31
N VAL A 11 16.67 -1.19 36.90
CA VAL A 11 16.45 -2.34 36.01
C VAL A 11 15.47 -3.28 36.68
N LEU A 12 14.44 -3.75 35.96
CA LEU A 12 13.82 -5.03 36.28
C LEU A 12 13.46 -5.75 34.98
N VAL A 13 14.34 -6.69 34.65
CA VAL A 13 14.16 -7.75 33.67
C VAL A 13 13.07 -8.67 34.19
N VAL A 14 11.99 -8.85 33.45
CA VAL A 14 11.20 -10.09 33.50
C VAL A 14 10.98 -10.57 32.07
N LEU A 15 11.88 -11.47 31.68
CA LEU A 15 11.74 -12.35 30.54
C LEU A 15 10.63 -13.35 30.85
N VAL A 16 9.48 -13.27 30.17
CA VAL A 16 8.49 -14.35 30.15
C VAL A 16 8.51 -14.94 28.74
N MET A 17 9.33 -15.97 28.55
CA MET A 17 9.07 -16.98 27.53
C MET A 17 7.92 -17.85 28.02
N ALA A 18 6.80 -17.82 27.30
CA ALA A 18 5.80 -18.87 27.37
C ALA A 18 5.70 -19.51 25.97
N LEU A 19 6.43 -20.61 25.83
CA LEU A 19 6.17 -21.68 24.87
C LEU A 19 4.78 -22.25 25.16
N GLY A 20 3.92 -22.23 24.15
CA GLY A 20 2.62 -22.89 24.17
C GLY A 20 2.43 -23.67 22.87
N SER A 21 3.15 -24.79 22.75
CA SER A 21 2.91 -25.79 21.71
C SER A 21 1.57 -26.48 21.99
N ILE A 22 0.59 -26.30 21.12
CA ILE A 22 -0.64 -27.10 21.15
C ILE A 22 -0.33 -28.42 20.44
N ALA A 23 -0.09 -29.46 21.23
CA ALA A 23 -0.15 -30.84 20.77
C ALA A 23 -1.63 -31.26 20.70
N ALA A 24 -2.14 -31.48 19.49
CA ALA A 24 -3.43 -32.16 19.32
C ALA A 24 -3.21 -33.67 19.49
N ALA A 25 -3.77 -34.25 20.54
CA ALA A 25 -3.85 -35.69 20.71
C ALA A 25 -4.96 -36.26 19.80
N PRO A 26 -4.74 -37.41 19.13
CA PRO A 26 -5.82 -38.12 18.44
C PRO A 26 -6.70 -38.85 19.48
N SER A 27 -7.99 -38.56 19.47
CA SER A 27 -8.99 -39.32 20.24
C SER A 27 -9.22 -40.69 19.58
N PRO A 28 -9.33 -41.80 20.34
CA PRO A 28 -9.80 -43.07 19.81
C PRO A 28 -11.31 -42.97 19.57
N VAL A 29 -11.75 -43.27 18.34
CA VAL A 29 -13.17 -43.40 18.00
C VAL A 29 -13.49 -44.89 18.05
N ASP A 30 -14.40 -45.27 18.95
CA ASP A 30 -14.89 -46.63 19.13
C ASP A 30 -15.52 -47.18 17.84
N ALA A 31 -15.03 -48.35 17.43
CA ALA A 31 -15.55 -49.15 16.34
C ALA A 31 -16.88 -49.80 16.76
N SER A 32 -17.99 -49.14 16.46
CA SER A 32 -19.33 -49.75 16.44
C SER A 32 -19.80 -49.85 14.99
N GLY A 33 -19.88 -51.08 14.50
CA GLY A 33 -20.16 -51.40 13.09
C GLY A 33 -21.46 -50.79 12.57
N ILE A 34 -21.32 -50.01 11.51
CA ILE A 34 -22.35 -49.75 10.50
C ILE A 34 -21.74 -50.24 9.19
N PRO A 35 -22.42 -51.09 8.40
CA PRO A 35 -21.88 -51.56 7.13
C PRO A 35 -21.56 -50.35 6.25
N ALA A 36 -20.30 -50.29 5.80
CA ALA A 36 -19.80 -49.28 4.91
C ALA A 36 -20.63 -49.28 3.62
N GLN A 37 -21.55 -48.31 3.50
CA GLN A 37 -21.81 -47.74 2.20
C GLN A 37 -20.49 -47.08 1.79
N GLU A 38 -19.83 -47.64 0.78
CA GLU A 38 -18.81 -46.95 0.00
C GLU A 38 -19.46 -45.68 -0.56
N VAL A 39 -19.35 -44.61 0.20
CA VAL A 39 -19.55 -43.27 -0.31
C VAL A 39 -18.40 -43.12 -1.32
N PRO A 40 -18.68 -43.00 -2.63
CA PRO A 40 -17.61 -42.75 -3.59
C PRO A 40 -16.83 -41.53 -3.11
N PRO A 41 -15.48 -41.53 -3.18
CA PRO A 41 -14.68 -40.44 -2.68
C PRO A 41 -15.22 -39.13 -3.28
N SER A 42 -15.74 -38.25 -2.42
CA SER A 42 -16.09 -36.90 -2.83
C SER A 42 -14.84 -36.28 -3.46
N ASP A 43 -14.95 -35.87 -4.71
CA ASP A 43 -13.94 -35.12 -5.49
C ASP A 43 -13.64 -33.72 -4.89
N GLU A 44 -13.74 -33.53 -3.58
CA GLU A 44 -13.38 -32.27 -2.91
C GLU A 44 -11.88 -32.11 -2.67
N ALA A 45 -11.08 -33.16 -2.90
CA ALA A 45 -9.61 -33.11 -2.89
C ALA A 45 -8.97 -33.01 -4.30
N GLY A 46 -9.78 -32.94 -5.37
CA GLY A 46 -9.34 -33.31 -6.71
C GLY A 46 -9.61 -32.31 -7.84
N MET A 47 -10.17 -31.12 -7.57
CA MET A 47 -10.22 -30.08 -8.62
C MET A 47 -8.82 -29.50 -8.83
N VAL A 48 -7.97 -30.23 -9.56
CA VAL A 48 -6.80 -29.66 -10.23
C VAL A 48 -7.35 -28.55 -11.11
N GLN A 49 -7.31 -27.30 -10.64
CA GLN A 49 -7.74 -26.16 -11.43
C GLN A 49 -6.92 -26.18 -12.71
N ARG A 50 -7.56 -26.57 -13.82
CA ARG A 50 -6.92 -26.60 -15.11
C ARG A 50 -6.40 -25.18 -15.36
N PRO A 51 -5.11 -25.00 -15.69
CA PRO A 51 -4.59 -23.66 -15.94
C PRO A 51 -5.41 -23.00 -17.05
N PRO A 52 -5.58 -21.67 -17.01
CA PRO A 52 -6.27 -20.95 -18.07
C PRO A 52 -5.67 -21.30 -19.43
N ARG A 53 -6.46 -21.11 -20.49
CA ARG A 53 -5.98 -21.27 -21.87
C ARG A 53 -4.73 -20.41 -22.10
N PRO A 54 -3.71 -20.91 -22.84
CA PRO A 54 -2.47 -20.18 -23.09
C PRO A 54 -2.68 -18.73 -23.55
N GLU A 55 -3.62 -18.50 -24.48
CA GLU A 55 -3.88 -17.17 -25.05
C GLU A 55 -4.35 -16.17 -23.97
N VAL A 56 -5.08 -16.65 -22.96
CA VAL A 56 -5.53 -15.83 -21.82
C VAL A 56 -4.35 -15.44 -20.94
N LEU A 57 -3.40 -16.36 -20.73
CA LEU A 57 -2.19 -16.11 -19.94
C LEU A 57 -1.25 -15.13 -20.65
N GLU A 58 -1.06 -15.26 -21.96
CA GLU A 58 -0.26 -14.33 -22.77
C GLU A 58 -0.86 -12.91 -22.72
N GLN A 59 -2.17 -12.79 -22.92
CA GLN A 59 -2.86 -11.49 -22.82
C GLN A 59 -2.76 -10.90 -21.41
N ALA A 60 -2.91 -11.71 -20.37
CA ALA A 60 -2.78 -11.27 -18.99
C ALA A 60 -1.35 -10.77 -18.71
N TYR A 61 -0.33 -11.51 -19.15
CA TYR A 61 1.06 -11.12 -19.01
C TYR A 61 1.36 -9.76 -19.66
N GLN A 62 0.94 -9.54 -20.90
CA GLN A 62 1.07 -8.24 -21.58
C GLN A 62 0.34 -7.11 -20.86
N ARG A 63 -0.86 -7.37 -20.32
CA ARG A 63 -1.60 -6.38 -19.53
C ARG A 63 -0.87 -6.04 -18.24
N LEU A 64 -0.27 -7.01 -17.56
CA LEU A 64 0.50 -6.79 -16.34
C LEU A 64 1.73 -5.94 -16.61
N GLN A 65 2.47 -6.19 -17.70
CA GLN A 65 3.60 -5.35 -18.10
C GLN A 65 3.16 -3.89 -18.33
N LYS A 66 2.10 -3.65 -19.10
CA LYS A 66 1.55 -2.29 -19.31
C LYS A 66 1.10 -1.64 -18.00
N THR A 67 0.47 -2.42 -17.12
CA THR A 67 0.00 -1.92 -15.83
C THR A 67 1.18 -1.56 -14.92
N LEU A 68 2.26 -2.35 -14.96
CA LEU A 68 3.48 -2.07 -14.22
C LEU A 68 4.07 -0.73 -14.64
N GLU A 69 4.24 -0.48 -15.94
CA GLU A 69 4.75 0.82 -16.44
C GLU A 69 3.85 1.99 -16.04
N ALA A 70 2.54 1.85 -16.21
CA ALA A 70 1.60 2.89 -15.77
C ALA A 70 1.66 3.12 -14.24
N GLN A 71 1.91 2.07 -13.45
CA GLN A 71 2.05 2.18 -12.01
C GLN A 71 3.35 2.90 -11.61
N LYS A 72 4.45 2.70 -12.34
CA LYS A 72 5.71 3.42 -12.17
C LYS A 72 5.51 4.93 -12.33
N GLU A 73 4.82 5.36 -13.39
CA GLU A 73 4.49 6.78 -13.57
C GLU A 73 3.63 7.33 -12.43
N ARG A 74 2.65 6.56 -11.96
CA ARG A 74 1.78 6.98 -10.84
C ARG A 74 2.55 7.13 -9.54
N LEU A 75 3.49 6.23 -9.24
CA LEU A 75 4.41 6.35 -8.10
C LEU A 75 5.24 7.63 -8.21
N GLN A 76 5.87 7.87 -9.36
CA GLN A 76 6.67 9.07 -9.59
C GLN A 76 5.84 10.35 -9.41
N ARG A 77 4.63 10.41 -9.97
CA ARG A 77 3.73 11.57 -9.79
C ARG A 77 3.33 11.76 -8.33
N ALA A 78 3.09 10.68 -7.60
CA ALA A 78 2.77 10.75 -6.17
C ALA A 78 3.94 11.32 -5.35
N GLU A 79 5.17 10.96 -5.69
CA GLU A 79 6.38 11.50 -5.06
C GLU A 79 6.58 12.98 -5.37
N GLN A 80 6.30 13.40 -6.60
CA GLN A 80 6.36 14.81 -7.01
C GLN A 80 5.34 15.69 -6.27
N GLN A 81 4.31 15.13 -5.62
CA GLN A 81 3.39 15.90 -4.79
C GLN A 81 3.92 16.20 -3.38
N ILE A 82 4.92 15.46 -2.91
CA ILE A 82 5.47 15.64 -1.55
C ILE A 82 5.93 17.08 -1.30
N PRO A 83 6.75 17.71 -2.18
CA PRO A 83 7.21 19.09 -1.95
C PRO A 83 6.06 20.10 -1.87
N ASN A 84 5.00 19.89 -2.67
CA ASN A 84 3.82 20.76 -2.65
C ASN A 84 3.10 20.70 -1.29
N TRP A 85 2.97 19.50 -0.72
CA TRP A 85 2.36 19.33 0.60
C TRP A 85 3.26 19.85 1.71
N GLU A 86 4.58 19.66 1.62
CA GLU A 86 5.56 20.23 2.55
C GLU A 86 5.49 21.76 2.56
N SER A 87 5.50 22.40 1.39
CA SER A 87 5.37 23.86 1.26
C SER A 87 4.08 24.36 1.89
N LYS A 88 2.96 23.70 1.59
CA LYS A 88 1.65 24.09 2.13
C LYS A 88 1.59 23.92 3.65
N ILE A 89 2.14 22.85 4.20
CA ILE A 89 2.24 22.67 5.66
C ILE A 89 3.12 23.76 6.27
N ALA A 90 4.25 24.10 5.66
CA ALA A 90 5.13 25.17 6.13
C ALA A 90 4.43 26.54 6.15
N GLU A 91 3.67 26.89 5.10
CA GLU A 91 2.87 28.11 5.05
C GLU A 91 1.81 28.15 6.16
N LEU A 92 1.16 27.01 6.45
CA LEU A 92 0.17 26.92 7.53
C LEU A 92 0.83 27.09 8.90
N LYS A 93 2.03 26.53 9.10
CA LYS A 93 2.82 26.75 10.32
C LYS A 93 3.23 28.21 10.50
N GLN A 94 3.66 28.88 9.43
CA GLN A 94 3.99 30.31 9.46
C GLN A 94 2.80 31.19 9.86
N LYS A 95 1.57 30.74 9.56
CA LYS A 95 0.32 31.38 10.00
C LYS A 95 -0.07 31.06 11.44
N GLY A 96 0.77 30.31 12.18
CA GLY A 96 0.51 29.93 13.57
C GLY A 96 -0.55 28.85 13.74
N LEU A 97 -0.92 28.13 12.68
CA LEU A 97 -1.90 27.05 12.75
C LEU A 97 -1.22 25.74 13.19
N ASP A 98 -1.93 24.92 13.97
CA ASP A 98 -1.44 23.59 14.34
C ASP A 98 -1.53 22.63 13.16
N THR A 99 -0.37 22.25 12.61
CA THR A 99 -0.27 21.34 11.47
C THR A 99 0.12 19.91 11.87
N SER A 100 0.16 19.57 13.15
CA SER A 100 0.67 18.27 13.63
C SER A 100 0.01 17.06 12.94
N ALA A 101 -1.31 17.12 12.72
CA ALA A 101 -2.05 16.08 11.99
C ALA A 101 -1.64 15.98 10.50
N LEU A 102 -1.38 17.10 9.83
CA LEU A 102 -0.94 17.12 8.43
C LEU A 102 0.48 16.58 8.29
N GLU A 103 1.37 16.91 9.23
CA GLU A 103 2.75 16.41 9.24
C GLU A 103 2.79 14.90 9.45
N LYS A 104 1.97 14.38 10.38
CA LYS A 104 1.81 12.95 10.59
C LYS A 104 1.26 12.25 9.34
N ALA A 105 0.24 12.82 8.71
CA ALA A 105 -0.32 12.26 7.46
C ALA A 105 0.73 12.24 6.33
N LEU A 106 1.54 13.29 6.21
CA LEU A 106 2.61 13.34 5.22
C LEU A 106 3.69 12.29 5.49
N ALA A 107 4.09 12.10 6.75
CA ALA A 107 5.04 11.04 7.12
C ALA A 107 4.50 9.65 6.75
N ASN A 108 3.24 9.36 7.12
CA ASN A 108 2.58 8.11 6.76
C ASN A 108 2.48 7.90 5.23
N PHE A 109 2.23 8.98 4.49
CA PHE A 109 2.21 8.95 3.03
C PHE A 109 3.57 8.55 2.45
N LYS A 110 4.66 9.15 2.93
CA LYS A 110 6.04 8.82 2.50
C LYS A 110 6.37 7.35 2.78
N ASP A 111 6.04 6.86 3.97
CA ASP A 111 6.24 5.45 4.34
C ASP A 111 5.43 4.51 3.47
N SER A 112 4.20 4.90 3.12
CA SER A 112 3.33 4.12 2.24
C SER A 112 3.89 4.08 0.81
N LEU A 113 4.46 5.17 0.31
CA LEU A 113 5.12 5.17 -1.00
C LEU A 113 6.34 4.23 -1.01
N MET A 114 7.12 4.17 0.07
CA MET A 114 8.22 3.19 0.16
C MET A 114 7.72 1.75 0.07
N LYS A 115 6.64 1.40 0.79
CA LYS A 115 6.03 0.06 0.72
C LYS A 115 5.43 -0.23 -0.66
N ALA A 116 4.83 0.78 -1.28
CA ALA A 116 4.30 0.68 -2.64
C ALA A 116 5.41 0.40 -3.66
N ARG A 117 6.57 1.06 -3.53
CA ARG A 117 7.75 0.79 -4.37
C ARG A 117 8.24 -0.65 -4.22
N GLN A 118 8.38 -1.15 -2.98
CA GLN A 118 8.80 -2.54 -2.75
C GLN A 118 7.87 -3.56 -3.43
N SER A 119 6.56 -3.35 -3.35
CA SER A 119 5.57 -4.22 -4.01
C SER A 119 5.58 -4.07 -5.54
N HIS A 120 5.88 -2.87 -6.05
CA HIS A 120 6.09 -2.63 -7.48
C HIS A 120 7.35 -3.36 -8.01
N GLU A 121 8.46 -3.24 -7.28
CA GLU A 121 9.73 -3.89 -7.61
C GLU A 121 9.59 -5.42 -7.58
N GLU A 122 8.83 -5.97 -6.64
CA GLU A 122 8.54 -7.40 -6.62
C GLU A 122 7.75 -7.84 -7.86
N ALA A 123 6.73 -7.07 -8.27
CA ALA A 123 6.01 -7.35 -9.51
C ALA A 123 6.92 -7.28 -10.73
N ALA A 124 7.80 -6.27 -10.78
CA ALA A 124 8.79 -6.10 -11.84
C ALA A 124 9.75 -7.30 -11.90
N ARG A 125 10.22 -7.77 -10.75
CA ARG A 125 11.11 -8.94 -10.63
C ARG A 125 10.43 -10.21 -11.13
N ILE A 126 9.18 -10.46 -10.73
CA ILE A 126 8.42 -11.65 -11.19
C ILE A 126 8.21 -11.61 -12.71
N LEU A 127 7.82 -10.46 -13.25
CA LEU A 127 7.61 -10.31 -14.70
C LEU A 127 8.92 -10.35 -15.48
N ALA A 128 10.04 -9.88 -14.94
CA ALA A 128 11.35 -9.97 -15.58
C ALA A 128 11.92 -11.40 -15.59
N GLN A 129 11.57 -12.24 -14.61
CA GLN A 129 11.94 -13.66 -14.60
C GLN A 129 11.04 -14.51 -15.51
N HIS A 130 9.81 -14.02 -15.76
CA HIS A 130 8.78 -14.61 -16.62
C HIS A 130 8.69 -16.16 -16.65
N PRO A 131 8.64 -16.87 -15.50
CA PRO A 131 8.56 -18.34 -15.51
C PRO A 131 7.32 -18.82 -16.28
N GLY A 132 7.52 -19.84 -17.12
CA GLY A 132 6.48 -20.40 -17.98
C GLY A 132 6.15 -19.59 -19.22
N PHE A 133 6.84 -18.48 -19.47
CA PHE A 133 6.80 -17.76 -20.74
C PHE A 133 8.17 -17.80 -21.43
N ASP A 134 8.17 -17.72 -22.76
CA ASP A 134 9.39 -17.45 -23.54
C ASP A 134 9.67 -15.93 -23.63
N GLU A 135 10.77 -15.57 -24.31
CA GLU A 135 11.19 -14.19 -24.54
C GLU A 135 10.16 -13.34 -25.33
N ASN A 136 9.28 -13.99 -26.10
CA ASN A 136 8.20 -13.33 -26.84
C ASN A 136 6.91 -13.21 -26.02
N GLY A 137 6.92 -13.66 -24.76
CA GLY A 137 5.75 -13.72 -23.89
C GLY A 137 4.74 -14.81 -24.28
N LYS A 138 5.17 -15.86 -25.00
CA LYS A 138 4.37 -17.05 -25.32
C LYS A 138 4.46 -18.07 -24.21
N VAL A 139 3.35 -18.77 -23.95
CA VAL A 139 3.31 -19.77 -22.88
C VAL A 139 4.07 -21.03 -23.29
N VAL A 140 5.11 -21.37 -22.53
CA VAL A 140 5.86 -22.63 -22.66
C VAL A 140 5.49 -23.64 -21.58
N ASP A 141 5.10 -23.16 -20.39
CA ASP A 141 4.56 -23.97 -19.30
C ASP A 141 3.31 -23.28 -18.74
N PRO A 142 2.09 -23.77 -19.05
CA PRO A 142 0.85 -23.16 -18.60
C PRO A 142 0.69 -23.08 -17.08
N LYS A 143 1.26 -24.01 -16.32
CA LYS A 143 1.14 -24.00 -14.85
C LYS A 143 2.04 -22.91 -14.27
N GLN A 144 3.29 -22.83 -14.73
CA GLN A 144 4.21 -21.77 -14.30
C GLN A 144 3.73 -20.40 -14.77
N ALA A 145 3.27 -20.27 -16.02
CA ALA A 145 2.74 -19.03 -16.56
C ALA A 145 1.53 -18.52 -15.73
N ALA A 146 0.61 -19.42 -15.37
CA ALA A 146 -0.51 -19.08 -14.51
C ALA A 146 -0.06 -18.59 -13.13
N GLN A 147 0.98 -19.19 -12.56
CA GLN A 147 1.55 -18.76 -11.28
C GLN A 147 2.19 -17.36 -11.39
N THR A 148 3.01 -17.14 -12.41
CA THR A 148 3.64 -15.85 -12.72
C THR A 148 2.61 -14.72 -12.83
N VAL A 149 1.54 -14.93 -13.61
CA VAL A 149 0.45 -13.96 -13.75
C VAL A 149 -0.26 -13.69 -12.43
N ARG A 150 -0.52 -14.73 -11.62
CA ARG A 150 -1.17 -14.57 -10.31
C ARG A 150 -0.32 -13.76 -9.35
N ASP A 151 0.97 -14.07 -9.23
CA ASP A 151 1.86 -13.46 -8.26
C ASP A 151 2.18 -12.01 -8.62
N ALA A 152 2.56 -11.75 -9.89
CA ALA A 152 2.77 -10.38 -10.37
C ALA A 152 1.48 -9.55 -10.25
N GLY A 153 0.33 -10.14 -10.61
CA GLY A 153 -0.96 -9.49 -10.45
C GLY A 153 -1.30 -9.16 -8.99
N LYS A 154 -0.96 -10.04 -8.04
CA LYS A 154 -1.13 -9.78 -6.60
C LYS A 154 -0.28 -8.61 -6.15
N ALA A 155 1.00 -8.58 -6.52
CA ALA A 155 1.92 -7.49 -6.18
C ALA A 155 1.45 -6.15 -6.76
N ILE A 156 1.03 -6.10 -8.03
CA ILE A 156 0.47 -4.89 -8.66
C ILE A 156 -0.77 -4.37 -7.91
N ARG A 157 -1.70 -5.27 -7.51
CA ARG A 157 -2.89 -4.89 -6.74
C ARG A 157 -2.55 -4.41 -5.33
N VAL A 158 -1.54 -4.98 -4.69
CA VAL A 158 -1.05 -4.52 -3.38
C VAL A 158 -0.51 -3.10 -3.52
N THR A 159 0.37 -2.84 -4.49
CA THR A 159 0.90 -1.50 -4.75
C THR A 159 -0.22 -0.48 -4.99
N HIS A 160 -1.20 -0.80 -5.83
CA HIS A 160 -2.32 0.09 -6.12
C HIS A 160 -3.10 0.46 -4.87
N ARG A 161 -3.45 -0.52 -4.02
CA ARG A 161 -4.19 -0.28 -2.77
C ARG A 161 -3.40 0.56 -1.78
N ILE A 162 -2.09 0.32 -1.64
CA ILE A 162 -1.23 1.12 -0.77
C ILE A 162 -1.24 2.59 -1.23
N MET A 163 -1.03 2.84 -2.53
CA MET A 163 -1.04 4.19 -3.09
C MET A 163 -2.38 4.90 -2.93
N GLU A 164 -3.47 4.20 -3.24
CA GLU A 164 -4.82 4.76 -3.12
C GLU A 164 -5.13 5.14 -1.67
N ASN A 165 -4.90 4.23 -0.73
CA ASN A 165 -5.13 4.50 0.69
C ASN A 165 -4.29 5.68 1.19
N ALA A 166 -2.99 5.71 0.84
CA ALA A 166 -2.10 6.79 1.23
C ALA A 166 -2.59 8.16 0.73
N MET A 167 -2.99 8.23 -0.55
CA MET A 167 -3.54 9.47 -1.12
C MET A 167 -4.83 9.90 -0.42
N TRP A 168 -5.75 8.97 -0.17
CA TRP A 168 -7.00 9.26 0.53
C TRP A 168 -6.77 9.76 1.96
N GLU A 169 -5.82 9.17 2.69
CA GLU A 169 -5.47 9.63 4.05
C GLU A 169 -4.92 11.05 4.05
N MET A 170 -4.02 11.37 3.12
CA MET A 170 -3.47 12.73 2.99
C MET A 170 -4.57 13.75 2.65
N LEU A 171 -5.44 13.43 1.69
CA LEU A 171 -6.55 14.29 1.29
C LEU A 171 -7.59 14.45 2.41
N ARG A 172 -7.83 13.39 3.19
CA ARG A 172 -8.69 13.43 4.38
C ARG A 172 -8.11 14.37 5.43
N ALA A 173 -6.82 14.27 5.74
CA ALA A 173 -6.15 15.15 6.69
C ALA A 173 -6.29 16.64 6.29
N PHE A 174 -6.09 16.96 5.01
CA PHE A 174 -6.32 18.33 4.52
C PHE A 174 -7.79 18.77 4.56
N ARG A 175 -8.74 17.85 4.43
CA ARG A 175 -10.18 18.17 4.54
C ARG A 175 -10.55 18.47 5.98
N GLU A 176 -10.09 17.64 6.92
CA GLU A 176 -10.31 17.81 8.35
C GLU A 176 -9.66 19.09 8.85
N PHE A 177 -8.39 19.33 8.52
CA PHE A 177 -7.70 20.57 8.84
C PHE A 177 -8.49 21.81 8.36
N ARG A 178 -9.00 21.80 7.13
CA ARG A 178 -9.80 22.93 6.60
C ARG A 178 -11.14 23.08 7.29
N ARG A 179 -11.77 21.99 7.74
CA ARG A 179 -13.02 22.04 8.50
C ARG A 179 -12.78 22.67 9.86
N ASP A 180 -11.70 22.27 10.52
CA ASP A 180 -11.38 22.68 11.88
C ASP A 180 -10.83 24.12 11.93
N ASN A 181 -10.31 24.63 10.80
CA ASN A 181 -9.80 25.99 10.63
C ASN A 181 -10.67 26.85 9.69
N ARG A 182 -11.97 26.54 9.54
CA ARG A 182 -12.86 27.30 8.67
C ARG A 182 -13.17 28.66 9.31
N PRO A 183 -13.09 29.80 8.57
CA PRO A 183 -13.51 31.09 9.09
C PRO A 183 -14.98 31.03 9.50
N ASN A 184 -15.32 31.67 10.63
CA ASN A 184 -16.70 31.74 11.08
C ASN A 184 -17.55 32.48 10.03
N PRO A 185 -18.80 32.06 9.76
CA PRO A 185 -19.67 32.69 8.76
C PRO A 185 -19.95 34.19 8.98
N GLY A 186 -19.57 34.76 10.13
CA GLY A 186 -19.71 36.18 10.47
C GLY A 186 -18.41 36.99 10.43
N GLU A 187 -17.25 36.37 10.19
CA GLU A 187 -15.99 37.10 10.04
C GLU A 187 -15.83 37.59 8.58
N PRO A 188 -15.58 38.89 8.35
CA PRO A 188 -15.30 39.40 7.01
C PRO A 188 -14.15 38.60 6.40
N ARG A 189 -14.34 38.09 5.18
CA ARG A 189 -13.22 37.48 4.46
C ARG A 189 -12.10 38.53 4.38
N PRO A 190 -10.84 38.17 4.75
CA PRO A 190 -9.74 39.10 4.57
C PRO A 190 -9.74 39.54 3.10
N PRO A 191 -9.55 40.84 2.84
CA PRO A 191 -9.58 41.37 1.49
C PRO A 191 -8.61 40.56 0.63
N LYS A 192 -9.07 40.18 -0.57
CA LYS A 192 -8.20 39.52 -1.56
C LYS A 192 -6.95 40.39 -1.66
N PRO A 193 -5.72 39.83 -1.54
CA PRO A 193 -4.52 40.63 -1.73
C PRO A 193 -4.64 41.35 -3.07
N PRO A 194 -4.17 42.61 -3.16
CA PRO A 194 -4.19 43.35 -4.41
C PRO A 194 -3.63 42.44 -5.49
N VAL A 195 -4.37 42.32 -6.61
CA VAL A 195 -3.79 41.72 -7.80
C VAL A 195 -2.64 42.65 -8.14
N GLU A 196 -1.40 42.24 -7.88
CA GLU A 196 -0.23 42.94 -8.39
C GLU A 196 -0.39 42.95 -9.91
N ASP A 197 -0.81 44.10 -10.42
CA ASP A 197 -0.96 44.35 -11.84
C ASP A 197 0.46 44.31 -12.42
N THR A 198 0.87 43.11 -12.86
CA THR A 198 2.20 42.88 -13.44
C THR A 198 2.26 43.39 -14.89
N THR A 199 1.49 44.44 -15.21
CA THR A 199 1.62 45.26 -16.42
C THR A 199 2.64 46.38 -16.21
N ALA A 200 3.80 46.06 -15.63
CA ALA A 200 4.95 46.95 -15.78
C ALA A 200 5.48 46.76 -17.22
N PRO A 201 5.56 47.81 -18.05
CA PRO A 201 6.16 47.70 -19.37
C PRO A 201 7.63 47.30 -19.21
N VAL A 202 8.02 46.23 -19.90
CA VAL A 202 9.42 45.88 -20.14
C VAL A 202 10.05 47.10 -20.82
N GLN A 203 10.91 47.81 -20.10
CA GLN A 203 11.69 48.90 -20.70
C GLN A 203 12.68 48.30 -21.72
N PRO A 204 12.86 48.94 -22.88
CA PRO A 204 13.68 48.43 -23.98
C PRO A 204 15.18 48.37 -23.63
#